data_AF-A0A7Y8KUD2-F1
#
_entry.id   AF-A0A7Y8KUD2-F1
#
_cell.length_a   1.000
_cell.length_b   1.000
_cell.length_c   1.000
_cell.angle_alpha   90.00
_cell.angle_beta   90.00
_cell.angle_gamma   90.00
#
_symmetry.space_group_name_H-M   'P 1'
#
loop_
_entity.id
_entity.type
_entity.pdbx_description
1 polymer ?
#
loop_
_entity_poly.entity_id
_entity_poly.type
_entity_poly.pdbx_seq_one_letter_code
_entity_poly.pdbx_strand_id
1 'polypeptide(L)' 'MFEGQPQSDIDARRKQDPEFKALYERHQKLNKKCMDAELGVLPIDRLTLGQMKREKLLAKQKLERMYASPVH' A
#
# COMPACT_ATOMS: atom_id res chain seq x y z
N MET A 1 -8.24 -5.30 -0.20
CA MET A 1 -6.78 -5.41 0.05
C MET A 1 -6.10 -5.93 -1.22
N PHE A 2 -4.77 -6.11 -1.22
CA PHE A 2 -4.06 -6.97 -2.18
C PHE A 2 -4.34 -8.47 -1.85
N GLU A 3 -5.60 -8.80 -1.52
CA GLU A 3 -6.04 -10.09 -0.94
C GLU A 3 -6.19 -11.21 -1.98
N GLY A 4 -5.89 -10.93 -3.25
CA GLY A 4 -5.97 -11.91 -4.34
C GLY A 4 -4.69 -12.06 -5.15
N GLN A 5 -3.63 -11.31 -4.83
CA GLN A 5 -2.34 -11.45 -5.51
C GLN A 5 -1.38 -12.21 -4.57
N PRO A 6 -0.79 -13.32 -5.02
CA PRO A 6 0.07 -14.13 -4.18
C PRO A 6 1.24 -13.26 -3.72
N GLN A 7 1.52 -13.30 -2.42
CA GLN A 7 2.69 -12.62 -1.86
C GLN A 7 3.96 -12.97 -2.64
N SER A 8 4.04 -14.17 -3.25
CA SER A 8 5.12 -14.56 -4.15
C SER A 8 5.29 -13.68 -5.40
N ASP A 9 4.22 -13.20 -6.03
CA ASP A 9 4.30 -12.30 -7.20
C ASP A 9 4.81 -10.92 -6.79
N ILE A 10 4.27 -10.42 -5.67
CA ILE A 10 4.75 -9.21 -5.01
C ILE A 10 6.22 -9.38 -4.65
N ASP A 11 6.63 -10.50 -4.05
CA ASP A 11 7.99 -10.72 -3.58
C ASP A 11 8.98 -10.89 -4.75
N ALA A 12 8.58 -11.55 -5.83
CA ALA A 12 9.36 -11.63 -7.07
C ALA A 12 9.58 -10.24 -7.68
N ARG A 13 8.52 -9.42 -7.77
CA ARG A 13 8.62 -8.03 -8.21
C ARG A 13 9.42 -7.16 -7.24
N ARG A 14 9.29 -7.36 -5.92
CA ARG A 14 10.12 -6.69 -4.90
C ARG A 14 11.59 -7.05 -5.00
N LYS A 15 11.91 -8.27 -5.41
CA LYS A 15 13.27 -8.72 -5.65
C LYS A 15 13.87 -8.06 -6.88
N GLN A 16 13.05 -7.82 -7.91
CA GLN A 16 13.44 -7.12 -9.12
C GLN A 16 13.47 -5.61 -8.96
N ASP A 17 12.59 -5.05 -8.12
CA ASP A 17 12.40 -3.61 -7.98
C ASP A 17 12.36 -3.18 -6.49
N PRO A 18 13.45 -2.57 -5.98
CA PRO A 18 13.53 -2.13 -4.59
C PRO A 18 12.60 -0.94 -4.28
N GLU A 19 12.19 -0.13 -5.26
CA GLU A 19 11.20 0.93 -5.07
C GLU A 19 9.82 0.33 -4.78
N PHE A 20 9.44 -0.73 -5.50
CA PHE A 20 8.20 -1.47 -5.27
C PHE A 20 8.16 -2.05 -3.85
N LYS A 21 9.29 -2.54 -3.35
CA LYS A 21 9.40 -3.01 -1.95
C LYS A 21 9.11 -1.91 -0.95
N ALA A 22 9.76 -0.76 -1.08
CA ALA A 22 9.59 0.38 -0.18
C ALA A 22 8.14 0.93 -0.21
N LEU A 23 7.54 1.02 -1.40
CA LEU A 23 6.14 1.42 -1.59
C LEU A 23 5.18 0.46 -0.91
N TYR A 24 5.39 -0.84 -1.03
CA TYR A 24 4.53 -1.84 -0.41
C TYR A 24 4.65 -1.82 1.12
N GLU A 25 5.85 -1.68 1.70
CA GLU A 25 6.00 -1.55 3.16
C GLU A 25 5.31 -0.29 3.68
N ARG A 26 5.41 0.82 2.93
CA ARG A 26 4.73 2.08 3.26
C ARG A 26 3.21 1.92 3.19
N HIS A 27 2.69 1.25 2.16
CA HIS A 27 1.27 0.91 2.04
C HIS A 27 0.79 0.04 3.22
N GLN A 28 1.56 -0.97 3.61
CA GLN A 28 1.20 -1.87 4.71
C GLN A 28 1.17 -1.15 6.06
N LYS A 29 2.14 -0.25 6.30
CA LYS A 29 2.16 0.65 7.48
C LYS A 29 0.95 1.60 7.49
N LEU A 30 0.63 2.20 6.34
CA LEU A 30 -0.54 3.06 6.19
C LEU A 30 -1.84 2.30 6.43
N ASN A 31 -1.96 1.09 5.89
CA ASN A 31 -3.12 0.24 6.09
C ASN A 31 -3.32 -0.12 7.55
N LYS A 32 -2.24 -0.49 8.26
CA LYS A 32 -2.29 -0.77 9.69
C LYS A 32 -2.76 0.45 10.49
N LYS A 33 -2.14 1.62 10.27
CA LYS A 33 -2.57 2.88 10.92
C LYS A 33 -4.03 3.24 10.62
N CYS A 34 -4.47 3.04 9.37
CA CYS A 34 -5.84 3.32 8.97
C CYS A 34 -6.82 2.37 9.68
N MET A 35 -6.44 1.09 9.85
CA MET A 35 -7.22 0.09 10.55
C MET A 35 -7.29 0.33 12.06
N ASP A 36 -6.17 0.69 12.70
CA ASP A 36 -6.13 1.13 14.10
C ASP A 36 -7.00 2.38 14.33
N ALA A 37 -7.00 3.31 13.38
CA ALA A 37 -7.85 4.50 13.42
C ALA A 37 -9.35 4.19 13.17
N GLU A 38 -9.67 3.27 12.26
CA GLU A 38 -11.05 2.80 12.04
C GLU A 38 -11.60 2.02 13.24
N LEU A 39 -10.73 1.29 13.96
CA LEU A 39 -11.07 0.62 15.22
C LEU A 39 -11.24 1.59 16.41
N GLY A 40 -10.96 2.88 16.23
CA GLY A 40 -11.04 3.89 17.29
C GLY A 40 -9.93 3.76 18.35
N VAL A 41 -8.89 2.97 18.07
CA VAL A 41 -7.74 2.76 18.97
C VAL A 41 -6.84 3.99 19.00
N LEU A 42 -6.79 4.75 17.90
CA LEU A 42 -6.07 6.00 17.81
C LEU A 42 -7.05 7.16 17.58
N PRO A 43 -6.92 8.28 18.31
CA PRO A 43 -7.69 9.50 18.06
C PRO A 43 -7.15 10.18 16.78
N ILE A 44 -7.48 9.59 15.63
CA ILE A 44 -7.15 10.14 14.32
C ILE A 44 -8.38 10.87 13.80
N ASP A 45 -8.18 12.13 13.41
CA ASP A 45 -9.23 12.96 12.81
C ASP A 45 -9.78 12.34 11.51
N ARG A 46 -11.08 12.48 11.25
CA ARG A 46 -11.72 11.98 10.02
C ARG A 46 -11.04 12.50 8.75
N LEU A 47 -10.48 13.71 8.78
CA LEU A 47 -9.70 14.28 7.68
C LEU A 47 -8.44 13.45 7.42
N THR A 48 -7.70 13.10 8.47
CA THR A 48 -6.50 12.27 8.39
C THR A 48 -6.83 10.86 7.92
N LEU A 49 -7.96 10.29 8.36
CA LEU A 49 -8.46 9.00 7.87
C LEU A 49 -8.75 9.03 6.35
N GLY A 50 -9.37 10.11 5.88
CA GLY A 50 -9.62 10.34 4.45
C GLY A 50 -8.33 10.45 3.63
N GLN A 51 -7.33 11.17 4.16
CA GLN A 51 -6.00 11.29 3.55
C GLN A 51 -5.29 9.94 3.50
N MET A 52 -5.34 9.14 4.57
CA MET A 52 -4.78 7.79 4.61
C MET A 52 -5.42 6.85 3.58
N LYS A 53 -6.76 6.89 3.42
CA LYS A 53 -7.46 6.12 2.39
C LYS A 53 -7.03 6.54 0.98
N ARG A 54 -6.82 7.83 0.74
CA ARG A 54 -6.24 8.34 -0.52
C ARG A 54 -4.80 7.88 -0.75
N GLU A 55 -3.93 7.98 0.26
CA GLU A 55 -2.55 7.49 0.15
C GLU A 55 -2.50 5.98 -0.10
N LYS A 56 -3.36 5.21 0.55
CA LYS A 56 -3.51 3.77 0.30
C LYS A 56 -3.91 3.50 -1.15
N LEU A 57 -4.87 4.26 -1.67
CA LEU A 57 -5.30 4.16 -3.07
C LEU A 57 -4.20 4.55 -4.05
N LEU A 58 -3.47 5.63 -3.78
CA LEU A 58 -2.34 6.09 -4.61
C LEU A 58 -1.19 5.09 -4.60
N ALA A 59 -0.87 4.51 -3.43
CA ALA A 59 0.15 3.47 -3.33
C ALA A 59 -0.26 2.22 -4.11
N LYS A 60 -1.53 1.81 -4.03
CA LYS A 60 -2.07 0.71 -4.86
C LYS A 60 -1.94 1.04 -6.36
N GLN A 61 -2.36 2.24 -6.79
CA GLN A 61 -2.24 2.66 -8.18
C GLN A 61 -0.79 2.74 -8.67
N LYS A 62 0.15 3.17 -7.81
CA LYS A 62 1.57 3.15 -8.13
C LYS A 62 2.11 1.73 -8.27
N LEU A 63 1.75 0.83 -7.36
CA LEU A 63 2.10 -0.60 -7.45
C LEU A 63 1.53 -1.21 -8.74
N GLU A 64 0.26 -0.93 -9.08
CA GLU A 64 -0.35 -1.41 -10.32
C GLU A 64 0.32 -0.81 -11.57
N ARG A 65 0.69 0.47 -11.56
CA ARG A 65 1.45 1.09 -12.67
C ARG A 65 2.85 0.51 -12.82
N MET A 66 3.59 0.31 -11.72
CA MET A 66 4.90 -0.34 -11.76
C MET A 66 4.80 -1.80 -12.19
N TYR A 67 3.71 -2.48 -11.86
CA TYR A 67 3.45 -3.83 -12.31
C TYR A 67 3.06 -3.89 -13.79
N ALA A 68 2.25 -2.95 -14.26
CA ALA A 68 1.79 -2.86 -15.65
C ALA A 68 2.83 -2.28 -16.60
N SER A 69 3.76 -1.47 -16.12
CA SER A 69 4.88 -0.96 -16.89
C SER A 69 6.03 -1.98 -16.80
N PRO A 70 6.28 -2.81 -17.82
CA PRO A 70 7.57 -3.49 -17.90
C PRO A 70 8.64 -2.40 -17.95
N VAL A 71 9.62 -2.48 -17.06
CA VAL A 71 10.84 -1.67 -17.14
C VAL A 71 11.45 -2.03 -18.49
N HIS A 72 11.47 -1.06 -19.40
CA HIS A 72 11.86 -1.25 -20.78
C HIS A 72 13.37 -1.12 -20.96
#